data_AF-F6WHY1-F1
#
_entry.id   AF-F6WHY1-F1
#
_cell.length_a   1.000
_cell.length_b   1.000
_cell.length_c   1.000
_cell.angle_alpha   90.00
_cell.angle_beta   90.00
_cell.angle_gamma   90.00
#
_symmetry.space_group_name_H-M   'P 1'
#
loop_
_entity.id
_entity.type
_entity.pdbx_description
1 polymer ?
#
loop_
_entity_poly.entity_id
_entity_poly.type
_entity_poly.pdbx_seq_one_letter_code
_entity_poly.pdbx_strand_id
1 'polypeptide(L)'
;GTVTFIFQMVIYMGVALYAPSLALNAVTGFDLWLSVLALGIVCNIYTALGGLKAVIWTDVFQTLVMFLGQLVVIIVGAARVGGLGHVWNVTSQHGLISGINSCYAVFPCQQVALCMSCLIGLVMFAYYNMYSMSPELKQAAPDQLVLYFVMDLLKDMPGLPGLFVACLFSGSLSTISSAFNSLATVTMEDLIQPW
;
A
#
# COMPACT_ATOMS: atom_id res chain seq x y z
N GLY A 1 24.17 -11.34 -5.81
CA GLY A 1 22.96 -11.02 -5.01
C GLY A 1 22.27 -9.79 -5.56
N THR A 2 22.99 -8.65 -5.60
CA THR A 2 22.53 -7.32 -6.02
C THR A 2 21.77 -7.29 -7.35
N VAL A 3 22.32 -7.87 -8.42
CA VAL A 3 21.65 -7.88 -9.75
C VAL A 3 20.30 -8.60 -9.70
N THR A 4 20.22 -9.72 -8.98
CA THR A 4 18.96 -10.47 -8.78
C THR A 4 17.95 -9.66 -7.97
N PHE A 5 18.41 -8.93 -6.94
CA PHE A 5 17.58 -8.04 -6.13
C PHE A 5 17.04 -6.86 -6.95
N ILE A 6 17.90 -6.21 -7.74
CA ILE A 6 17.52 -5.13 -8.65
C ILE A 6 16.43 -5.62 -9.62
N PHE A 7 16.64 -6.77 -10.25
CA PHE A 7 15.67 -7.35 -11.18
C PHE A 7 14.34 -7.69 -10.51
N GLN A 8 14.37 -8.29 -9.31
CA GLN A 8 13.17 -8.58 -8.53
C GLN A 8 12.40 -7.30 -8.15
N MET A 9 13.10 -6.25 -7.72
CA MET A 9 12.47 -4.98 -7.34
C MET A 9 11.82 -4.27 -8.53
N VAL A 10 12.42 -4.32 -9.72
CA VAL A 10 11.81 -3.78 -10.94
C VAL A 10 10.49 -4.50 -11.26
N ILE A 11 10.48 -5.84 -11.19
CA ILE A 11 9.24 -6.62 -11.39
C ILE A 11 8.20 -6.27 -10.32
N TYR A 12 8.61 -6.20 -9.05
CA TYR A 12 7.72 -5.89 -7.93
C TYR A 12 7.05 -4.52 -8.08
N MET A 13 7.81 -3.48 -8.47
CA MET A 13 7.26 -2.15 -8.73
C MET A 13 6.28 -2.14 -9.91
N GLY A 14 6.58 -2.92 -10.97
CA GLY A 14 5.66 -3.10 -12.10
C GLY A 14 4.31 -3.69 -11.67
N VAL A 15 4.33 -4.71 -10.82
CA VAL A 15 3.11 -5.30 -10.25
C VAL A 15 2.40 -4.32 -9.31
N ALA A 16 3.14 -3.57 -8.48
CA ALA A 16 2.56 -2.58 -7.55
C ALA A 16 1.88 -1.41 -8.26
N LEU A 17 2.37 -1.01 -9.45
CA LEU A 17 1.75 0.00 -10.32
C LEU A 17 0.49 -0.49 -11.04
N TYR A 18 0.29 -1.80 -11.15
CA TYR A 18 -0.85 -2.37 -11.84
C TYR A 18 -2.18 -2.05 -11.13
N ALA A 19 -2.25 -2.24 -9.81
CA ALA A 19 -3.45 -1.97 -9.02
C ALA A 19 -4.01 -0.53 -9.16
N PRO A 20 -3.22 0.55 -9.02
CA PRO A 20 -3.72 1.91 -9.22
C PRO A 20 -4.03 2.21 -10.69
N SER A 21 -3.37 1.52 -11.63
CA SER A 21 -3.69 1.63 -13.08
C SER A 21 -5.04 1.03 -13.41
N LEU A 22 -5.39 -0.10 -12.80
CA LEU A 22 -6.72 -0.68 -12.91
C LEU A 22 -7.78 0.22 -12.29
N ALA A 23 -7.49 0.81 -11.12
CA ALA A 23 -8.41 1.74 -10.47
C ALA A 23 -8.64 3.00 -11.33
N LEU A 24 -7.59 3.52 -11.95
CA LEU A 24 -7.68 4.66 -12.87
C LEU A 24 -8.47 4.31 -14.13
N ASN A 25 -8.24 3.13 -14.73
CA ASN A 25 -9.03 2.60 -15.84
C ASN A 25 -10.52 2.53 -15.47
N ALA A 26 -10.85 2.03 -14.27
CA ALA A 26 -12.23 1.88 -13.82
C ALA A 26 -12.97 3.22 -13.58
N VAL A 27 -12.25 4.28 -13.17
CA VAL A 27 -12.87 5.61 -12.96
C VAL A 27 -12.92 6.45 -14.23
N THR A 28 -11.87 6.38 -15.06
CA THR A 28 -11.73 7.24 -16.24
C THR A 28 -12.33 6.61 -17.51
N GLY A 29 -12.47 5.29 -17.55
CA GLY A 29 -12.88 4.54 -18.74
C GLY A 29 -11.82 4.48 -19.84
N PHE A 30 -10.60 4.96 -19.60
CA PHE A 30 -9.50 4.88 -20.58
C PHE A 30 -8.93 3.49 -20.70
N ASP A 31 -8.38 3.13 -21.86
CA ASP A 31 -7.68 1.86 -22.05
C ASP A 31 -6.63 1.58 -20.96
N LEU A 32 -6.52 0.32 -20.54
CA LEU A 32 -5.63 -0.08 -19.45
C LEU A 32 -4.17 0.22 -19.79
N TRP A 33 -3.74 0.02 -21.04
CA TRP A 33 -2.38 0.34 -21.46
C TRP A 33 -2.12 1.83 -21.38
N LEU A 34 -3.11 2.66 -21.73
CA LEU A 34 -3.01 4.10 -21.59
C LEU A 34 -2.91 4.51 -20.12
N SER A 35 -3.67 3.86 -19.23
CA SER A 35 -3.63 4.12 -17.78
C SER A 35 -2.28 3.75 -17.17
N VAL A 36 -1.73 2.59 -17.56
CA VAL A 36 -0.39 2.14 -17.14
C VAL A 36 0.69 3.08 -17.66
N LEU A 37 0.63 3.48 -18.93
CA LEU A 37 1.58 4.43 -19.51
C LEU A 37 1.47 5.80 -18.85
N ALA A 38 0.26 6.31 -18.63
CA ALA A 38 0.04 7.58 -17.97
C ALA A 38 0.59 7.57 -16.55
N LEU A 39 0.31 6.52 -15.76
CA LEU A 39 0.86 6.38 -14.41
C LEU A 39 2.37 6.20 -14.39
N GLY A 40 2.91 5.43 -15.33
CA GLY A 40 4.35 5.29 -15.52
C GLY A 40 5.02 6.61 -15.86
N ILE A 41 4.43 7.40 -16.77
CA ILE A 41 4.93 8.72 -17.16
C ILE A 41 4.82 9.70 -15.99
N VAL A 42 3.68 9.78 -15.30
CA VAL A 42 3.49 10.67 -14.15
C VAL A 42 4.46 10.30 -13.04
N CYS A 43 4.63 9.02 -12.73
CA CYS A 43 5.58 8.55 -11.72
C CYS A 43 7.03 8.85 -12.13
N ASN A 44 7.37 8.64 -13.41
CA ASN A 44 8.70 8.92 -13.94
C ASN A 44 8.99 10.43 -13.97
N ILE A 45 8.04 11.27 -14.38
CA ILE A 45 8.17 12.73 -14.36
C ILE A 45 8.28 13.23 -12.91
N TYR A 46 7.45 12.73 -12.00
CA TYR A 46 7.53 13.07 -10.57
C TYR A 46 8.91 12.70 -9.99
N THR A 47 9.42 11.53 -10.36
CA THR A 47 10.75 11.04 -9.96
C THR A 47 11.88 11.82 -10.64
N ALA A 48 11.72 12.21 -11.91
CA ALA A 48 12.73 12.91 -12.70
C ALA A 48 12.82 14.40 -12.36
N LEU A 49 11.68 15.08 -12.15
CA LEU A 49 11.61 16.48 -11.72
C LEU A 49 12.11 16.65 -10.28
N GLY A 50 11.81 15.70 -9.41
CA GLY A 50 12.41 15.67 -8.08
C GLY A 50 13.92 15.32 -8.13
N GLY A 51 14.32 14.53 -9.12
CA GLY A 51 15.61 13.86 -9.11
C GLY A 51 15.71 12.83 -7.98
N LEU A 52 16.69 11.94 -8.06
CA LEU A 52 16.90 10.90 -7.03
C LEU A 52 17.00 11.54 -5.62
N LYS A 53 17.61 12.73 -5.53
CA LYS A 53 17.73 13.47 -4.28
C LYS A 53 16.40 13.94 -3.69
N ALA A 54 15.46 14.49 -4.47
CA ALA A 54 14.19 14.93 -3.87
C ALA A 54 13.27 13.76 -3.56
N VAL A 55 13.29 12.67 -4.34
CA VAL A 55 12.54 11.44 -4.01
C VAL A 55 13.03 10.84 -2.69
N ILE A 56 14.35 10.74 -2.52
CA ILE A 56 14.94 10.35 -1.23
C ILE A 56 14.50 11.32 -0.13
N TRP A 57 14.49 12.63 -0.38
CA TRP A 57 14.09 13.61 0.64
C TRP A 57 12.61 13.49 1.03
N THR A 58 11.71 13.23 0.07
CA THR A 58 10.28 12.99 0.36
C THR A 58 10.03 11.67 1.07
N ASP A 59 10.77 10.61 0.72
CA ASP A 59 10.64 9.30 1.39
C ASP A 59 11.25 9.31 2.80
N VAL A 60 12.37 10.03 2.99
CA VAL A 60 12.95 10.30 4.32
C VAL A 60 11.96 11.10 5.16
N PHE A 61 11.31 12.12 4.59
CA PHE A 61 10.27 12.86 5.30
C PHE A 61 9.09 11.96 5.68
N GLN A 62 8.61 11.12 4.75
CA GLN A 62 7.52 10.17 5.00
C GLN A 62 7.88 9.15 6.10
N THR A 63 9.06 8.54 6.00
CA THR A 63 9.56 7.57 6.99
C THR A 63 9.77 8.23 8.34
N LEU A 64 10.32 9.44 8.37
CA LEU A 64 10.53 10.21 9.59
C LEU A 64 9.20 10.57 10.24
N VAL A 65 8.19 11.00 9.47
CA VAL A 65 6.85 11.29 9.99
C VAL A 65 6.20 10.01 10.54
N MET A 66 6.31 8.88 9.84
CA MET A 66 5.80 7.58 10.32
C MET A 66 6.50 7.14 11.61
N PHE A 67 7.82 7.26 11.67
CA PHE A 67 8.61 6.89 12.84
C PHE A 67 8.32 7.82 14.04
N LEU A 68 8.29 9.13 13.82
CA LEU A 68 7.90 10.10 14.85
C LEU A 68 6.47 9.85 15.35
N GLY A 69 5.53 9.52 14.47
CA GLY A 69 4.17 9.17 14.85
C GLY A 69 4.14 7.97 15.80
N GLN A 70 4.87 6.91 15.48
CA GLN A 70 5.01 5.74 16.35
C GLN A 70 5.71 6.09 17.68
N LEU A 71 6.76 6.91 17.63
CA LEU A 71 7.53 7.33 18.81
C LEU A 71 6.67 8.18 19.76
N VAL A 72 5.86 9.11 19.22
CA VAL A 72 4.89 9.91 19.98
C VAL A 72 3.86 9.01 20.65
N VAL A 73 3.31 8.02 19.93
CA VAL A 73 2.36 7.05 20.51
C VAL A 73 3.00 6.28 21.68
N ILE A 74 4.26 5.83 21.52
CA ILE A 74 4.99 5.12 22.57
C ILE A 74 5.26 6.03 23.78
N ILE A 75 5.72 7.27 23.58
CA ILE A 75 6.03 8.19 24.67
C ILE A 75 4.76 8.60 25.43
N VAL A 76 3.72 9.04 24.71
CA VAL A 76 2.46 9.46 25.34
C VAL A 76 1.80 8.27 26.03
N GLY A 77 1.84 7.08 25.42
CA GLY A 77 1.37 5.83 26.02
C GLY A 77 2.13 5.49 27.29
N ALA A 78 3.47 5.53 27.25
CA ALA A 78 4.30 5.24 28.42
C ALA A 78 4.12 6.29 29.54
N ALA A 79 4.01 7.57 29.20
CA ALA A 79 3.77 8.65 30.16
C ALA A 79 2.42 8.48 30.88
N ARG A 80 1.36 8.09 30.16
CA ARG A 80 0.03 7.79 30.73
C ARG A 80 0.07 6.62 31.73
N VAL A 81 1.00 5.68 31.55
CA VAL A 81 1.16 4.48 32.40
C VAL A 81 2.13 4.72 33.58
N GLY A 82 2.74 5.90 33.70
CA GLY A 82 3.69 6.23 34.79
C GLY A 82 5.17 6.13 34.43
N GLY A 83 5.49 6.12 33.12
CA GLY A 83 6.84 6.16 32.59
C GLY A 83 7.33 4.83 32.02
N LEU A 84 8.37 4.88 31.18
CA LEU A 84 8.93 3.70 30.49
C LEU A 84 9.45 2.63 31.46
N GLY A 85 9.99 3.04 32.61
CA GLY A 85 10.45 2.10 33.65
C GLY A 85 9.30 1.32 34.28
N HIS A 86 8.14 1.95 34.48
CA HIS A 86 6.95 1.27 34.97
C HIS A 86 6.37 0.34 33.91
N VAL A 87 6.31 0.78 32.64
CA VAL A 87 5.90 -0.08 31.51
C VAL A 87 6.77 -1.34 31.41
N TRP A 88 8.09 -1.21 31.53
CA TRP A 88 9.00 -2.35 31.50
C TRP A 88 8.80 -3.30 32.69
N ASN A 89 8.63 -2.76 33.89
CA ASN A 89 8.43 -3.59 35.09
C ASN A 89 7.07 -4.33 35.05
N VAL A 90 6.01 -3.65 34.59
CA VAL A 90 4.68 -4.25 34.36
C VAL A 90 4.75 -5.33 33.27
N THR A 91 5.43 -5.07 32.16
CA THR A 91 5.60 -6.04 31.06
C THR A 91 6.45 -7.23 31.49
N SER A 92 7.50 -7.00 32.29
CA SER A 92 8.36 -8.06 32.84
C SER A 92 7.62 -8.94 33.86
N GLN A 93 6.66 -8.39 34.61
CA GLN A 93 5.82 -9.14 35.55
C GLN A 93 4.68 -9.90 34.85
N HIS A 94 4.11 -9.35 33.76
CA HIS A 94 3.09 -10.03 32.94
C HIS A 94 3.70 -10.99 31.90
N GLY A 95 5.04 -10.99 31.74
CA GLY A 95 5.83 -11.91 30.93
C GLY A 95 6.05 -11.48 29.47
N LEU A 96 7.17 -11.93 28.87
CA LEU A 96 7.50 -11.83 27.42
C LEU A 96 6.35 -12.25 26.49
N ILE A 97 5.42 -13.05 27.02
CA ILE A 97 4.21 -13.53 26.35
C ILE A 97 3.30 -12.37 25.91
N SER A 98 3.27 -11.22 26.59
CA SER A 98 2.49 -10.06 26.12
C SER A 98 3.12 -9.37 24.90
N GLY A 99 4.45 -9.29 24.82
CA GLY A 99 5.15 -8.78 23.64
C GLY A 99 5.00 -9.73 22.45
N ILE A 100 5.14 -11.04 22.71
CA ILE A 100 4.85 -12.09 21.74
C ILE A 100 3.38 -12.04 21.30
N ASN A 101 2.42 -11.84 22.20
CA ASN A 101 1.00 -11.64 21.86
C ASN A 101 0.76 -10.41 20.98
N SER A 102 1.55 -9.34 21.13
CA SER A 102 1.43 -8.16 20.26
C SER A 102 1.87 -8.49 18.83
N CYS A 103 2.99 -9.20 18.66
CA CYS A 103 3.40 -9.72 17.35
C CYS A 103 2.37 -10.71 16.80
N TYR A 104 1.89 -11.63 17.64
CA TYR A 104 0.80 -12.56 17.33
C TYR A 104 -0.56 -11.88 17.13
N ALA A 105 -0.74 -10.59 17.43
CA ALA A 105 -1.95 -9.83 17.12
C ALA A 105 -1.86 -9.13 15.76
N VAL A 106 -0.65 -8.79 15.29
CA VAL A 106 -0.42 -8.23 13.95
C VAL A 106 -0.66 -9.27 12.87
N PHE A 107 -0.18 -10.51 13.06
CA PHE A 107 -0.42 -11.62 12.12
C PHE A 107 -1.90 -11.90 11.83
N PRO A 108 -2.81 -12.06 12.82
CA PRO A 108 -4.22 -12.25 12.58
C PRO A 108 -4.89 -10.97 12.06
N CYS A 109 -4.42 -9.77 12.40
CA CYS A 109 -4.92 -8.53 11.77
C CYS A 109 -4.69 -8.56 10.25
N GLN A 110 -3.49 -8.94 9.82
CA GLN A 110 -3.18 -9.11 8.40
C GLN A 110 -4.02 -10.24 7.78
N GLN A 111 -4.21 -11.34 8.50
CA GLN A 111 -5.05 -12.45 8.04
C GLN A 111 -6.53 -12.07 7.93
N VAL A 112 -7.04 -11.26 8.86
CA VAL A 112 -8.40 -10.72 8.84
C VAL A 112 -8.57 -9.79 7.65
N ALA A 113 -7.61 -8.92 7.35
CA ALA A 113 -7.65 -8.09 6.15
C ALA A 113 -7.73 -8.93 4.86
N LEU A 114 -6.96 -10.02 4.78
CA LEU A 114 -7.05 -10.98 3.68
C LEU A 114 -8.42 -11.68 3.65
N CYS A 115 -8.95 -12.13 4.79
CA CYS A 115 -10.29 -12.73 4.85
C CYS A 115 -11.39 -11.75 4.41
N MET A 116 -11.28 -10.47 4.77
CA MET A 116 -12.19 -9.43 4.31
C MET A 116 -12.14 -9.26 2.79
N SER A 117 -10.95 -9.32 2.16
CA SER A 117 -10.86 -9.31 0.69
C SER A 117 -11.54 -10.51 0.03
N CYS A 118 -11.46 -11.70 0.64
CA CYS A 118 -12.20 -12.88 0.15
C CYS A 118 -13.71 -12.72 0.30
N LEU A 119 -14.18 -12.13 1.40
CA LEU A 119 -15.60 -11.86 1.62
C LEU A 119 -16.16 -10.86 0.59
N ILE A 120 -15.38 -9.83 0.20
CA ILE A 120 -15.78 -8.91 -0.89
C ILE A 120 -16.06 -9.70 -2.19
N GLY A 121 -15.23 -10.69 -2.52
CA GLY A 121 -15.43 -11.56 -3.68
C GLY A 121 -16.71 -12.40 -3.60
N LEU A 122 -17.03 -12.94 -2.42
CA LEU A 122 -18.28 -13.68 -2.18
C LEU A 122 -19.52 -12.77 -2.29
N VAL A 123 -19.45 -11.57 -1.73
CA VAL A 123 -20.53 -10.57 -1.82
C VAL A 123 -20.73 -10.14 -3.27
N MET A 124 -19.66 -9.89 -4.02
CA MET A 124 -19.72 -9.58 -5.44
C MET A 124 -20.41 -10.69 -6.23
N PHE A 125 -20.05 -11.95 -5.99
CA PHE A 125 -20.68 -13.10 -6.63
C PHE A 125 -22.19 -13.17 -6.31
N ALA A 126 -22.57 -13.05 -5.04
CA ALA A 126 -23.97 -13.09 -4.64
C ALA A 126 -24.78 -11.91 -5.23
N TYR A 127 -24.21 -10.70 -5.22
CA TYR A 127 -24.83 -9.48 -5.73
C TYR A 127 -25.20 -9.62 -7.21
N TYR A 128 -24.29 -10.09 -8.06
CA TYR A 128 -24.56 -10.24 -9.50
C TYR A 128 -25.39 -11.47 -9.88
N ASN A 129 -25.68 -12.37 -8.93
CA ASN A 129 -26.72 -13.38 -9.12
C ASN A 129 -28.13 -12.82 -8.88
N MET A 130 -28.27 -11.71 -8.13
CA MET A 130 -29.56 -11.09 -7.80
C MET A 130 -29.85 -9.84 -8.65
N TYR A 131 -28.82 -9.10 -9.04
CA TYR A 131 -28.93 -7.85 -9.79
C TYR A 131 -28.30 -7.97 -11.18
N SER A 132 -28.85 -7.23 -12.14
CA SER A 132 -28.32 -7.19 -13.50
C SER A 132 -26.98 -6.48 -13.53
N MET A 133 -25.94 -7.22 -13.92
CA MET A 133 -24.59 -6.73 -14.13
C MET A 133 -24.53 -5.65 -15.23
N SER A 134 -23.79 -4.56 -14.97
CA SER A 134 -23.55 -3.51 -15.95
C SER A 134 -22.81 -4.07 -17.19
N PRO A 135 -23.04 -3.52 -18.39
CA PRO A 135 -22.40 -4.00 -19.62
C PRO A 135 -20.87 -3.85 -19.58
N GLU A 136 -20.36 -2.83 -18.88
CA GLU A 136 -18.93 -2.59 -18.67
C GLU A 136 -18.29 -3.70 -17.84
N LEU A 137 -18.95 -4.13 -16.75
CA LEU A 137 -18.44 -5.23 -15.93
C LEU A 137 -18.44 -6.57 -16.68
N LYS A 138 -19.41 -6.81 -17.57
CA LYS A 138 -19.49 -8.07 -18.35
C LYS A 138 -18.30 -8.27 -19.28
N GLN A 139 -17.65 -7.18 -19.67
CA GLN A 139 -16.45 -7.20 -20.53
C GLN A 139 -15.15 -7.04 -19.72
N ALA A 140 -15.25 -6.77 -18.42
CA ALA A 140 -14.10 -6.54 -17.56
C ALA A 140 -13.31 -7.84 -17.30
N ALA A 141 -12.00 -7.69 -17.20
CA ALA A 141 -11.09 -8.78 -16.85
C ALA A 141 -11.27 -9.20 -15.37
N PRO A 142 -10.95 -10.46 -15.00
CA PRO A 142 -11.22 -10.98 -13.65
C PRO A 142 -10.53 -10.19 -12.53
N ASP A 143 -9.37 -9.61 -12.81
CA ASP A 143 -8.59 -8.74 -11.92
C ASP A 143 -9.18 -7.32 -11.77
N GLN A 144 -10.07 -6.92 -12.68
CA GLN A 144 -10.77 -5.63 -12.64
C GLN A 144 -12.15 -5.70 -11.99
N LEU A 145 -12.74 -6.91 -11.91
CA LEU A 145 -14.10 -7.14 -11.40
C LEU A 145 -14.37 -6.46 -10.07
N VAL A 146 -13.45 -6.61 -9.10
CA VAL A 146 -13.61 -6.05 -7.75
C VAL A 146 -13.63 -4.52 -7.78
N LEU A 147 -12.79 -3.90 -8.60
CA LEU A 147 -12.72 -2.44 -8.71
C LEU A 147 -13.99 -1.88 -9.33
N TYR A 148 -14.43 -2.43 -10.46
CA TYR A 148 -15.69 -2.02 -11.09
C TYR A 148 -16.90 -2.31 -10.21
N PHE A 149 -16.91 -3.42 -9.46
CA PHE A 149 -17.96 -3.69 -8.47
C PHE A 149 -18.03 -2.62 -7.39
N VAL A 150 -16.88 -2.19 -6.84
CA VAL A 150 -16.84 -1.12 -5.84
C VAL A 150 -17.33 0.22 -6.43
N MET A 151 -16.97 0.53 -7.67
CA MET A 151 -17.44 1.74 -8.36
C MET A 151 -18.96 1.71 -8.60
N ASP A 152 -19.51 0.56 -9.00
CA ASP A 152 -20.95 0.39 -9.25
C ASP A 152 -21.75 0.43 -7.95
N LEU A 153 -21.28 -0.26 -6.90
CA LEU A 153 -21.93 -0.32 -5.60
C LEU A 153 -21.98 1.04 -4.89
N LEU A 154 -20.92 1.84 -5.03
CA LEU A 154 -20.79 3.13 -4.36
C LEU A 154 -21.22 4.33 -5.22
N LYS A 155 -21.83 4.09 -6.39
CA LYS A 155 -22.19 5.13 -7.35
C LYS A 155 -23.14 6.19 -6.80
N ASP A 156 -24.07 5.79 -5.93
CA ASP A 156 -25.07 6.68 -5.32
C ASP A 156 -24.51 7.53 -4.17
N MET A 157 -23.29 7.23 -3.70
CA MET A 157 -22.63 7.95 -2.60
C MET A 157 -21.42 8.75 -3.12
N PRO A 158 -21.61 9.99 -3.59
CA PRO A 158 -20.51 10.78 -4.13
C PRO A 158 -19.43 11.01 -3.07
N GLY A 159 -18.19 10.60 -3.38
CA GLY A 159 -17.02 10.74 -2.51
C GLY A 159 -16.43 9.40 -2.05
N LEU A 160 -17.25 8.38 -1.79
CA LEU A 160 -16.76 7.06 -1.36
C LEU A 160 -15.94 6.33 -2.45
N PRO A 161 -16.35 6.32 -3.73
CA PRO A 161 -15.53 5.77 -4.81
C PRO A 161 -14.16 6.47 -4.90
N GLY A 162 -14.15 7.80 -4.77
CA GLY A 162 -12.91 8.59 -4.81
C GLY A 162 -11.99 8.31 -3.62
N LEU A 163 -12.55 8.14 -2.41
CA LEU A 163 -11.80 7.75 -1.22
C LEU A 163 -11.17 6.36 -1.40
N PHE A 164 -11.91 5.40 -1.96
CA PHE A 164 -11.39 4.06 -2.23
C PHE A 164 -10.21 4.09 -3.21
N VAL A 165 -10.31 4.85 -4.30
CA VAL A 165 -9.19 5.04 -5.24
C VAL A 165 -8.02 5.75 -4.57
N ALA A 166 -8.26 6.79 -3.79
CA ALA A 166 -7.21 7.48 -3.05
C ALA A 166 -6.46 6.56 -2.09
N CYS A 167 -7.16 5.67 -1.39
CA CYS A 167 -6.55 4.66 -0.53
C CYS A 167 -5.70 3.65 -1.31
N LEU A 168 -6.19 3.17 -2.47
CA LEU A 168 -5.43 2.27 -3.35
C LEU A 168 -4.16 2.93 -3.86
N PHE A 169 -4.26 4.17 -4.34
CA PHE A 169 -3.12 4.95 -4.79
C PHE A 169 -2.11 5.20 -3.66
N SER A 170 -2.59 5.60 -2.47
CA SER A 170 -1.73 5.82 -1.31
C SER A 170 -0.99 4.56 -0.88
N GLY A 171 -1.69 3.41 -0.86
CA GLY A 171 -1.08 2.11 -0.53
C GLY A 171 0.01 1.72 -1.53
N SER A 172 -0.32 1.75 -2.82
CA SER A 172 0.64 1.44 -3.89
C SER A 172 1.83 2.40 -3.92
N LEU A 173 1.61 3.71 -3.77
CA LEU A 173 2.69 4.70 -3.74
C LEU A 173 3.63 4.49 -2.55
N SER A 174 3.12 4.15 -1.37
CA SER A 174 3.96 3.83 -0.21
C SER A 174 4.86 2.63 -0.48
N THR A 175 4.31 1.57 -1.10
CA THR A 175 5.07 0.38 -1.47
C THR A 175 6.13 0.67 -2.53
N ILE A 176 5.77 1.44 -3.56
CA ILE A 176 6.68 1.83 -4.65
C ILE A 176 7.81 2.72 -4.11
N SER A 177 7.52 3.65 -3.19
CA SER A 177 8.53 4.50 -2.56
C SER A 177 9.56 3.68 -1.79
N SER A 178 9.13 2.71 -0.98
CA SER A 178 10.03 1.82 -0.25
C SER A 178 10.89 0.94 -1.18
N ALA A 179 10.33 0.49 -2.31
CA ALA A 179 11.06 -0.28 -3.31
C ALA A 179 12.11 0.57 -4.03
N PHE A 180 11.78 1.81 -4.41
CA PHE A 180 12.74 2.77 -4.98
C PHE A 180 13.86 3.11 -3.99
N ASN A 181 13.53 3.33 -2.72
CA ASN A 181 14.54 3.63 -1.69
C ASN A 181 15.52 2.46 -1.52
N SER A 182 15.02 1.23 -1.47
CA SER A 182 15.84 0.03 -1.38
C SER A 182 16.71 -0.15 -2.62
N LEU A 183 16.14 0.07 -3.82
CA LEU A 183 16.85 -0.03 -5.09
C LEU A 183 17.95 1.03 -5.22
N ALA A 184 17.66 2.27 -4.83
CA ALA A 184 18.61 3.39 -4.84
C ALA A 184 19.76 3.14 -3.86
N THR A 185 19.46 2.68 -2.64
CA THR A 185 20.47 2.35 -1.61
C THR A 185 21.41 1.26 -2.10
N VAL A 186 20.86 0.14 -2.58
CA VAL A 186 21.66 -0.98 -3.10
C VAL A 186 22.47 -0.57 -4.33
N THR A 187 21.91 0.25 -5.22
CA THR A 187 22.64 0.78 -6.38
C THR A 187 23.79 1.70 -5.95
N MET A 188 23.57 2.56 -4.94
CA MET A 188 24.60 3.47 -4.43
C MET A 188 25.74 2.70 -3.74
N GLU A 189 25.42 1.77 -2.84
CA GLU A 189 26.42 1.00 -2.07
C GLU A 189 27.18 0.01 -2.97
N ASP A 190 26.47 -0.76 -3.80
CA ASP A 190 27.09 -1.88 -4.54
C ASP A 190 27.60 -1.52 -5.94
N LEU A 191 27.19 -0.38 -6.54
CA LEU A 191 27.61 0.00 -7.90
C LEU A 191 28.39 1.32 -7.96
N ILE A 192 28.09 2.29 -7.09
CA ILE A 192 28.70 3.63 -7.14
C ILE A 192 29.85 3.78 -6.13
N GLN A 193 29.64 3.37 -4.88
CA GLN A 193 30.67 3.38 -3.83
C GLN A 193 31.66 2.18 -3.78
N PRO A 194 31.65 1.15 -4.64
CA PRO A 194 32.71 0.13 -4.64
C PRO A 194 34.11 0.68 -5.01
N TRP A 195 34.20 1.96 -5.40
CA TRP A 195 35.42 2.64 -5.87
C TRP A 195 35.63 3.95 -5.09
#